data_AF-A0ABD1UJ56-F1
#
_entry.id   AF-A0ABD1UJ56-F1
#
_cell.length_a   1.000
_cell.length_b   1.000
_cell.length_c   1.000
_cell.angle_alpha   90.00
_cell.angle_beta   90.00
_cell.angle_gamma   90.00
#
_symmetry.space_group_name_H-M   'P 1'
#
loop_
_entity.id
_entity.type
_entity.pdbx_description
1 polymer ?
#
loop_
_entity_poly.entity_id
_entity_poly.type
_entity_poly.pdbx_seq_one_letter_code
_entity_poly.pdbx_strand_id
1 'polypeptide(L)'
;MREEKLPDNRVKASKFVDQNHVPKGNNSNVKRNSNSSKVKSSWESHIVKGSHICSQYIVQAKIRTFCTKHKQRKGKMGSQPKNVGILAMEIYFPPTCIQQEVLEAHDGASKGKYTIGLGQDCMAFCDQVEDVISMSMTAVTSLLEKYGVDPKQIGRLEVGSETVLDKSKSIKTFLMPIFEKHGNTDIEGVDSTNACYGGTAALLNCVNWVESNSWDGRYGLVVCTDSAVYAEGPARPTGGAAAIAMLIGPNAPIVFESKLRASHMAHVYDFYKPNLASEYPVVDGKLSQTCYLMALDSCYKSFCSKYEKLEGKQFSVADADYFVFHSPYNKLVQKSFARLLFNDFSRNASSIDDAAKEKLAPFSSLTIDESYQSRDLEKASQQVAKVFYDTKVQPSTLIPKQVGNMYTASIYAAFASLLHNKNSTLAGQRVILFSYGSGLSATMFSLRLNEGQHPFSLSNIKNVMNVSGKLKARIEFPPEKFVETMKLMEHRYGAKDFVTSKDCSLLAPGTYYLTEVDSMYRRFYSKKGYENGAIANGH
;
A
#
# COMPACT_ATOMS: atom_id res chain seq x y z
N MET A 1 16.86 -22.95 -41.13
CA MET A 1 15.92 -22.61 -42.23
C MET A 1 16.10 -21.15 -42.57
N ARG A 2 15.93 -20.81 -43.85
CA ARG A 2 16.30 -19.56 -44.53
C ARG A 2 15.83 -18.28 -43.83
N GLU A 3 16.72 -17.29 -43.79
CA GLU A 3 16.41 -15.89 -43.49
C GLU A 3 15.67 -15.25 -44.68
N GLU A 4 14.47 -14.74 -44.43
CA GLU A 4 13.77 -13.81 -45.33
C GLU A 4 13.89 -12.38 -44.82
N LYS A 5 14.43 -11.50 -45.66
CA LYS A 5 14.56 -10.07 -45.46
C LYS A 5 13.19 -9.39 -45.66
N LEU A 6 12.78 -8.56 -44.71
CA LEU A 6 11.68 -7.60 -44.88
C LEU A 6 12.19 -6.29 -45.50
N PRO A 7 11.42 -5.62 -46.38
CA PRO A 7 11.87 -4.40 -47.07
C PRO A 7 11.70 -3.12 -46.25
N ASP A 8 12.68 -2.23 -46.46
CA ASP A 8 12.86 -0.87 -45.91
C ASP A 8 11.78 0.09 -46.45
N ASN A 9 10.88 0.56 -45.57
CA ASN A 9 9.93 1.63 -45.88
C ASN A 9 10.31 2.90 -45.10
N ARG A 10 11.14 3.73 -45.74
CA ARG A 10 11.46 5.09 -45.30
C ARG A 10 10.26 6.02 -45.48
N VAL A 11 9.65 6.43 -44.37
CA VAL A 11 8.73 7.59 -44.34
C VAL A 11 9.54 8.81 -43.92
N LYS A 12 9.49 9.85 -44.77
CA LYS A 12 10.15 11.15 -44.58
C LYS A 12 9.61 11.86 -43.33
N ALA A 13 10.47 12.13 -42.36
CA ALA A 13 10.19 13.07 -41.27
C ALA A 13 10.30 14.51 -41.79
N SER A 14 9.20 15.26 -41.72
CA SER A 14 9.16 16.70 -41.94
C SER A 14 9.76 17.44 -40.75
N LYS A 15 10.64 18.40 -41.04
CA LYS A 15 11.28 19.32 -40.10
C LYS A 15 10.22 20.18 -39.40
N PHE A 16 10.18 20.14 -38.07
CA PHE A 16 9.58 21.21 -37.26
C PHE A 16 10.70 22.13 -36.78
N VAL A 17 10.51 23.42 -37.05
CA VAL A 17 11.43 24.52 -36.80
C VAL A 17 11.16 25.10 -35.41
N ASP A 18 12.23 25.25 -34.64
CA ASP A 18 12.31 26.04 -33.41
C ASP A 18 11.90 27.51 -33.64
N GLN A 19 10.99 28.02 -32.82
CA GLN A 19 10.82 29.47 -32.64
C GLN A 19 10.69 29.80 -31.15
N ASN A 20 11.84 30.06 -30.54
CA ASN A 20 11.97 30.89 -29.34
C ASN A 20 11.80 32.36 -29.75
N HIS A 21 10.85 33.08 -29.15
CA HIS A 21 10.83 34.54 -29.14
C HIS A 21 10.43 35.09 -27.76
N VAL A 22 11.39 35.78 -27.14
CA VAL A 22 11.26 36.60 -25.93
C VAL A 22 11.36 38.06 -26.36
N PRO A 23 10.48 38.97 -25.92
CA PRO A 23 10.76 40.40 -25.99
C PRO A 23 11.30 40.93 -24.66
N LYS A 24 12.44 41.63 -24.73
CA LYS A 24 12.99 42.51 -23.70
C LYS A 24 12.22 43.84 -23.68
N GLY A 25 12.01 44.40 -22.49
CA GLY A 25 11.57 45.79 -22.28
C GLY A 25 12.17 46.37 -20.99
N ASN A 26 12.76 47.56 -21.10
CA ASN A 26 13.74 48.17 -20.19
C ASN A 26 13.16 48.88 -18.93
N ASN A 27 14.02 48.87 -17.90
CA ASN A 27 14.25 49.83 -16.80
C ASN A 27 13.51 51.18 -16.79
N SER A 28 13.01 51.57 -15.61
CA SER A 28 13.37 52.85 -14.98
C SER A 28 13.20 52.82 -13.45
N ASN A 29 14.21 53.41 -12.78
CA ASN A 29 14.33 53.67 -11.34
C ASN A 29 13.19 54.55 -10.79
N VAL A 30 12.89 54.47 -9.49
CA VAL A 30 12.86 55.61 -8.52
C VAL A 30 12.70 55.09 -7.07
N LYS A 31 13.25 55.88 -6.15
CA LYS A 31 13.69 55.65 -4.76
C LYS A 31 12.60 55.54 -3.68
N ARG A 32 13.03 54.96 -2.55
CA ARG A 32 12.50 55.02 -1.17
C ARG A 32 12.04 56.42 -0.73
N ASN A 33 10.95 56.51 0.05
CA ASN A 33 11.01 56.97 1.45
C ASN A 33 9.68 56.85 2.22
N SER A 34 9.85 56.64 3.52
CA SER A 34 8.91 56.66 4.65
C SER A 34 8.26 58.02 4.91
N ASN A 35 6.99 58.06 5.35
CA ASN A 35 6.63 58.63 6.66
C ASN A 35 5.14 58.51 7.03
N SER A 36 4.94 58.35 8.33
CA SER A 36 3.70 58.42 9.11
C SER A 36 3.00 59.78 9.04
N SER A 37 1.66 59.80 9.16
CA SER A 37 0.96 60.92 9.80
C SER A 37 -0.28 60.45 10.56
N LYS A 38 -0.39 60.96 11.80
CA LYS A 38 -1.51 60.85 12.73
C LYS A 38 -2.60 61.84 12.32
N VAL A 39 -3.87 61.48 12.51
CA VAL A 39 -4.95 62.47 12.66
C VAL A 39 -5.73 62.13 13.93
N LYS A 40 -5.73 63.10 14.87
CA LYS A 40 -6.65 63.19 16.01
C LYS A 40 -7.87 63.99 15.56
N SER A 41 -9.07 63.63 16.05
CA SER A 41 -10.14 64.61 16.23
C SER A 41 -10.95 64.27 17.49
N SER A 42 -11.27 65.33 18.22
CA SER A 42 -11.93 65.39 19.51
C SER A 42 -13.20 66.21 19.30
N TRP A 43 -14.35 65.77 19.81
CA TRP A 43 -15.53 66.60 20.02
C TRP A 43 -16.32 66.11 21.24
N GLU A 44 -17.00 67.08 21.82
CA GLU A 44 -17.30 67.27 23.23
C GLU A 44 -18.60 66.62 23.74
N SER A 45 -18.72 66.72 25.06
CA SER A 45 -19.76 66.35 25.99
C SER A 45 -21.17 66.91 25.72
N HIS A 46 -22.19 66.10 26.03
CA HIS A 46 -23.41 66.59 26.68
C HIS A 46 -23.88 65.65 27.79
N ILE A 47 -24.25 66.29 28.91
CA ILE A 47 -24.72 65.72 30.17
C ILE A 47 -26.24 65.54 30.08
N VAL A 48 -26.74 64.35 30.41
CA VAL A 48 -28.08 64.18 31.01
C VAL A 48 -27.96 63.20 32.18
N LYS A 49 -28.31 63.69 33.37
CA LYS A 49 -28.43 62.94 34.61
C LYS A 49 -29.72 62.09 34.58
N GLY A 50 -29.64 60.82 34.97
CA GLY A 50 -30.83 60.01 35.18
C GLY A 50 -30.52 58.54 35.45
N SER A 51 -30.42 58.19 36.72
CA SER A 51 -30.79 56.91 37.32
C SER A 51 -30.61 55.63 36.48
N HIS A 52 -29.53 54.87 36.68
CA HIS A 52 -29.50 53.39 36.49
C HIS A 52 -28.23 52.77 37.11
N ILE A 53 -28.11 52.82 38.45
CA ILE A 53 -27.01 52.20 39.21
C ILE A 53 -27.21 50.67 39.41
N CYS A 54 -28.27 50.06 38.87
CA CYS A 54 -28.52 48.63 39.05
C CYS A 54 -28.18 47.72 37.85
N SER A 55 -27.58 48.25 36.77
CA SER A 55 -27.27 47.45 35.56
C SER A 55 -25.77 47.18 35.33
N GLN A 56 -24.86 48.03 35.83
CA GLN A 56 -23.42 47.85 35.59
C GLN A 56 -22.77 46.71 36.38
N TYR A 57 -23.27 46.38 37.58
CA TYR A 57 -22.75 45.25 38.36
C TYR A 57 -23.16 43.89 37.79
N ILE A 58 -24.32 43.80 37.13
CA ILE A 58 -24.77 42.57 36.46
C ILE A 58 -23.99 42.33 35.17
N VAL A 59 -23.61 43.39 34.45
CA VAL A 59 -22.82 43.29 33.22
C VAL A 59 -21.35 42.93 33.50
N GLN A 60 -20.71 43.50 34.53
CA GLN A 60 -19.35 43.09 34.91
C GLN A 60 -19.28 41.68 35.51
N ALA A 61 -20.29 41.26 36.29
CA ALA A 61 -20.39 39.89 36.78
C ALA A 61 -20.61 38.90 35.63
N LYS A 62 -21.51 39.20 34.68
CA LYS A 62 -21.73 38.36 33.48
C LYS A 62 -20.51 38.32 32.56
N ILE A 63 -19.76 39.40 32.37
CA ILE A 63 -18.52 39.39 31.58
C ILE A 63 -17.42 38.60 32.28
N ARG A 64 -17.27 38.69 33.61
CA ARG A 64 -16.33 37.83 34.35
C ARG A 64 -16.73 36.36 34.30
N THR A 65 -18.01 36.02 34.43
CA THR A 65 -18.51 34.65 34.27
C THR A 65 -18.42 34.16 32.82
N PHE A 66 -18.53 35.04 31.82
CA PHE A 66 -18.33 34.70 30.41
C PHE A 66 -16.85 34.52 30.08
N CYS A 67 -15.94 35.30 30.66
CA CYS A 67 -14.49 35.13 30.52
C CYS A 67 -13.94 33.93 31.30
N THR A 68 -14.48 33.59 32.48
CA THR A 68 -14.11 32.35 33.18
C THR A 68 -14.78 31.12 32.56
N LYS A 69 -16.00 31.23 32.02
CA LYS A 69 -16.58 30.18 31.17
C LYS A 69 -15.91 30.07 29.81
N HIS A 70 -15.29 31.11 29.24
CA HIS A 70 -14.46 30.99 28.04
C HIS A 70 -13.05 30.46 28.34
N LYS A 71 -12.52 30.67 29.54
CA LYS A 71 -11.28 30.01 30.00
C LYS A 71 -11.50 28.56 30.46
N GLN A 72 -12.71 28.20 30.90
CA GLN A 72 -13.10 26.81 31.20
C GLN A 72 -13.79 26.08 30.02
N ARG A 73 -14.24 26.82 28.99
CA ARG A 73 -14.60 26.32 27.65
C ARG A 73 -13.51 26.62 26.61
N LYS A 74 -12.25 26.70 27.03
CA LYS A 74 -11.22 25.95 26.31
C LYS A 74 -11.40 24.49 26.70
N GLY A 75 -12.54 23.92 26.30
CA GLY A 75 -12.73 22.48 26.31
C GLY A 75 -11.53 21.91 25.57
N LYS A 76 -10.85 20.96 26.23
CA LYS A 76 -9.75 20.15 25.70
C LYS A 76 -9.59 20.40 24.19
N MET A 77 -8.62 21.22 23.78
CA MET A 77 -8.05 21.00 22.45
C MET A 77 -7.67 19.53 22.51
N GLY A 78 -8.42 18.68 21.79
CA GLY A 78 -8.17 17.24 21.78
C GLY A 78 -6.68 17.09 21.55
N SER A 79 -5.99 16.46 22.51
CA SER A 79 -4.56 16.27 22.36
C SER A 79 -4.33 15.63 21.01
N GLN A 80 -3.49 16.24 20.16
CA GLN A 80 -3.17 15.70 18.84
C GLN A 80 -2.95 14.19 18.95
N PRO A 81 -3.59 13.37 18.09
CA PRO A 81 -3.52 11.93 18.24
C PRO A 81 -2.06 11.50 18.23
N LYS A 82 -1.69 10.74 19.25
CA LYS A 82 -0.33 10.25 19.43
C LYS A 82 -0.22 8.85 18.87
N ASN A 83 0.97 8.52 18.38
CA ASN A 83 1.32 7.16 17.98
C ASN A 83 0.31 6.57 16.98
N VAL A 84 -0.01 7.34 15.94
CA VAL A 84 -0.94 6.91 14.89
C VAL A 84 -0.31 5.78 14.08
N GLY A 85 -1.10 4.74 13.81
CA GLY A 85 -0.68 3.66 12.94
C GLY A 85 -1.66 2.50 12.91
N ILE A 86 -1.16 1.30 12.65
CA ILE A 86 -1.97 0.10 12.44
C ILE A 86 -2.33 -0.51 13.81
N LEU A 87 -3.63 -0.49 14.13
CA LEU A 87 -4.21 -1.06 15.35
C LEU A 87 -4.51 -2.55 15.22
N ALA A 88 -5.07 -2.93 14.07
CA ALA A 88 -5.52 -4.28 13.78
C ALA A 88 -5.27 -4.61 12.31
N MET A 89 -5.10 -5.90 12.02
CA MET A 89 -4.84 -6.37 10.67
C MET A 89 -5.47 -7.74 10.44
N GLU A 90 -6.01 -7.93 9.25
CA GLU A 90 -6.61 -9.18 8.78
C GLU A 90 -6.22 -9.42 7.32
N ILE A 91 -6.08 -10.69 6.95
CA ILE A 91 -5.72 -11.12 5.59
C ILE A 91 -6.69 -12.18 5.08
N TYR A 92 -7.07 -12.07 3.82
CA TYR A 92 -7.77 -13.10 3.07
C TYR A 92 -6.97 -13.45 1.81
N PHE A 93 -6.86 -14.72 1.48
CA PHE A 93 -6.42 -15.20 0.17
C PHE A 93 -7.27 -16.42 -0.21
N PRO A 94 -7.55 -16.62 -1.51
CA PRO A 94 -8.30 -17.79 -1.97
C PRO A 94 -7.68 -19.10 -1.46
N PRO A 95 -8.50 -20.09 -1.06
CA PRO A 95 -7.98 -21.39 -0.66
C PRO A 95 -7.42 -22.18 -1.86
N THR A 96 -7.89 -21.90 -3.07
CA THR A 96 -7.44 -22.53 -4.31
C THR A 96 -6.04 -22.09 -4.70
N CYS A 97 -5.14 -23.05 -4.90
CA CYS A 97 -3.76 -22.76 -5.24
C CYS A 97 -3.11 -23.83 -6.14
N ILE A 98 -1.99 -23.48 -6.76
CA ILE A 98 -1.17 -24.39 -7.58
C ILE A 98 0.28 -24.38 -7.10
N GLN A 99 0.88 -25.57 -6.99
CA GLN A 99 2.29 -25.72 -6.61
C GLN A 99 3.21 -25.35 -7.77
N GLN A 100 4.24 -24.55 -7.50
CA GLN A 100 5.13 -24.03 -8.55
C GLN A 100 5.97 -25.12 -9.20
N GLU A 101 6.41 -26.15 -8.44
CA GLU A 101 7.14 -27.29 -9.01
C GLU A 101 6.28 -28.08 -10.02
N VAL A 102 4.98 -28.21 -9.75
CA VAL A 102 4.05 -28.88 -10.67
C VAL A 102 3.79 -28.01 -11.91
N LEU A 103 3.69 -26.70 -11.73
CA LEU A 103 3.56 -25.76 -12.84
C LEU A 103 4.82 -25.70 -13.72
N GLU A 104 6.03 -25.84 -13.14
CA GLU A 104 7.27 -25.97 -13.91
C GLU A 104 7.20 -27.15 -14.89
N ALA A 105 6.75 -28.31 -14.39
CA ALA A 105 6.63 -29.51 -15.21
C ALA A 105 5.57 -29.34 -16.32
N HIS A 106 4.41 -28.77 -16.00
CA HIS A 106 3.34 -28.51 -16.96
C HIS A 106 3.79 -27.55 -18.08
N ASP A 107 4.48 -26.47 -17.74
CA ASP A 107 4.92 -25.45 -18.70
C ASP A 107 6.14 -25.87 -19.53
N GLY A 108 6.72 -27.06 -19.27
CA GLY A 108 7.98 -27.48 -19.88
C GLY A 108 9.18 -26.61 -19.45
N ALA A 109 9.10 -25.99 -18.28
CA ALA A 109 10.18 -25.21 -17.70
C ALA A 109 11.26 -26.12 -17.07
N SER A 110 12.51 -25.66 -17.06
CA SER A 110 13.59 -26.35 -16.34
C SER A 110 13.28 -26.38 -14.84
N LYS A 111 13.53 -27.53 -14.18
CA LYS A 111 13.40 -27.67 -12.73
C LYS A 111 14.12 -26.53 -11.99
N GLY A 112 13.42 -25.89 -11.06
CA GLY A 112 13.94 -24.76 -10.29
C GLY A 112 13.72 -23.40 -10.93
N LYS A 113 13.18 -23.29 -12.14
CA LYS A 113 12.96 -21.98 -12.80
C LYS A 113 12.04 -21.08 -11.98
N TYR A 114 10.98 -21.63 -11.39
CA TYR A 114 10.01 -20.90 -10.58
C TYR A 114 10.38 -20.99 -9.09
N THR A 115 10.67 -22.20 -8.60
CA THR A 115 10.96 -22.45 -7.18
C THR A 115 12.28 -21.84 -6.69
N ILE A 116 13.29 -21.73 -7.55
CA ILE A 116 14.59 -21.13 -7.22
C ILE A 116 14.80 -19.80 -7.97
N GLY A 117 14.51 -19.78 -9.27
CA GLY A 117 14.70 -18.62 -10.14
C GLY A 117 13.80 -17.45 -9.75
N LEU A 118 12.52 -17.70 -9.51
CA LEU A 118 11.59 -16.72 -8.93
C LEU A 118 11.58 -16.77 -7.40
N GLY A 119 11.90 -17.94 -6.82
CA GLY A 119 11.83 -18.16 -5.37
C GLY A 119 10.41 -18.40 -4.86
N GLN A 120 9.49 -18.84 -5.72
CA GLN A 120 8.07 -19.01 -5.42
C GLN A 120 7.74 -20.49 -5.19
N ASP A 121 6.97 -20.79 -4.15
CA ASP A 121 6.64 -22.17 -3.78
C ASP A 121 5.25 -22.55 -4.29
N CYS A 122 4.28 -21.65 -4.12
CA CYS A 122 2.88 -21.87 -4.48
C CYS A 122 2.23 -20.54 -4.91
N MET A 123 1.15 -20.63 -5.69
CA MET A 123 0.41 -19.48 -6.20
C MET A 123 -1.09 -19.68 -5.95
N ALA A 124 -1.71 -18.78 -5.20
CA ALA A 124 -3.16 -18.75 -4.99
C ALA A 124 -3.84 -17.97 -6.12
N PHE A 125 -5.06 -18.36 -6.47
CA PHE A 125 -5.82 -17.70 -7.54
C PHE A 125 -7.31 -17.74 -7.21
N CYS A 126 -8.05 -16.71 -7.62
CA CYS A 126 -9.50 -16.71 -7.53
C CYS A 126 -10.09 -17.70 -8.56
N ASP A 127 -11.10 -18.44 -8.15
CA ASP A 127 -12.00 -19.12 -9.08
C ASP A 127 -13.19 -18.19 -9.44
N GLN A 128 -14.18 -18.73 -10.16
CA GLN A 128 -15.31 -17.93 -10.64
C GLN A 128 -16.23 -17.37 -9.54
N VAL A 129 -16.13 -17.86 -8.31
CA VAL A 129 -16.96 -17.38 -7.20
C VAL A 129 -16.25 -16.33 -6.35
N GLU A 130 -14.99 -16.02 -6.63
CA GLU A 130 -14.21 -15.01 -5.90
C GLU A 130 -13.77 -13.85 -6.81
N ASP A 131 -13.82 -12.63 -6.27
CA ASP A 131 -13.25 -11.44 -6.90
C ASP A 131 -12.72 -10.46 -5.84
N VAL A 132 -12.15 -9.34 -6.26
CA VAL A 132 -11.60 -8.34 -5.32
C VAL A 132 -12.64 -7.75 -4.37
N ILE A 133 -13.92 -7.74 -4.73
CA ILE A 133 -14.99 -7.29 -3.83
C ILE A 133 -15.24 -8.36 -2.76
N SER A 134 -15.39 -9.61 -3.17
CA SER A 134 -15.69 -10.72 -2.25
C SER A 134 -14.52 -10.95 -1.27
N MET A 135 -13.28 -10.87 -1.75
CA MET A 135 -12.08 -10.90 -0.89
C MET A 135 -12.07 -9.74 0.12
N SER A 136 -12.40 -8.53 -0.34
CA SER A 136 -12.45 -7.33 0.50
C SER A 136 -13.55 -7.40 1.57
N MET A 137 -14.77 -7.80 1.18
CA MET A 137 -15.88 -8.00 2.11
C MET A 137 -15.52 -9.05 3.17
N THR A 138 -14.84 -10.11 2.78
CA THR A 138 -14.38 -11.17 3.68
C THR A 138 -13.34 -10.66 4.67
N ALA A 139 -12.30 -9.96 4.20
CA ALA A 139 -11.25 -9.40 5.05
C ALA A 139 -11.79 -8.35 6.03
N VAL A 140 -12.64 -7.43 5.55
CA VAL A 140 -13.25 -6.37 6.38
C VAL A 140 -14.18 -6.96 7.42
N THR A 141 -15.10 -7.84 7.02
CA THR A 141 -16.05 -8.46 7.96
C THR A 141 -15.32 -9.27 9.03
N SER A 142 -14.32 -10.06 8.63
CA SER A 142 -13.48 -10.84 9.55
C SER A 142 -12.72 -9.94 10.54
N LEU A 143 -12.19 -8.80 10.09
CA LEU A 143 -11.53 -7.83 10.96
C LEU A 143 -12.51 -7.26 11.99
N LEU A 144 -13.66 -6.74 11.54
CA LEU A 144 -14.64 -6.12 12.44
C LEU A 144 -15.15 -7.12 13.49
N GLU A 145 -15.49 -8.34 13.06
CA GLU A 145 -15.99 -9.40 13.93
C GLU A 145 -14.92 -9.85 14.96
N LYS A 146 -13.70 -10.17 14.52
CA LYS A 146 -12.68 -10.78 15.39
C LYS A 146 -12.01 -9.80 16.36
N TYR A 147 -11.95 -8.52 16.01
CA TYR A 147 -11.45 -7.48 16.92
C TYR A 147 -12.56 -6.79 17.72
N GLY A 148 -13.83 -7.15 17.49
CA GLY A 148 -14.98 -6.55 18.18
C GLY A 148 -15.16 -5.06 17.89
N VAL A 149 -14.86 -4.63 16.65
CA VAL A 149 -14.96 -3.23 16.24
C VAL A 149 -16.38 -2.94 15.79
N ASP A 150 -17.07 -2.01 16.49
CA ASP A 150 -18.37 -1.52 16.06
C ASP A 150 -18.24 -0.81 14.70
N PRO A 151 -18.98 -1.25 13.64
CA PRO A 151 -18.95 -0.60 12.33
C PRO A 151 -19.27 0.89 12.36
N LYS A 152 -19.97 1.39 13.39
CA LYS A 152 -20.24 2.82 13.60
C LYS A 152 -18.99 3.63 13.98
N GLN A 153 -17.93 2.96 14.44
CA GLN A 153 -16.65 3.56 14.81
C GLN A 153 -15.69 3.71 13.62
N ILE A 154 -16.13 3.42 12.38
CA ILE A 154 -15.36 3.71 11.18
C ILE A 154 -15.79 5.08 10.64
N GLY A 155 -14.83 6.01 10.51
CA GLY A 155 -15.05 7.36 9.97
C GLY A 155 -14.40 7.58 8.61
N ARG A 156 -13.46 6.71 8.23
CA ARG A 156 -12.84 6.70 6.90
C ARG A 156 -12.59 5.28 6.42
N LEU A 157 -12.91 4.99 5.17
CA LEU A 157 -12.68 3.73 4.49
C LEU A 157 -12.08 4.02 3.12
N GLU A 158 -10.87 3.53 2.87
CA GLU A 158 -10.19 3.67 1.58
C GLU A 158 -9.69 2.34 1.06
N VAL A 159 -9.74 2.16 -0.26
CA VAL A 159 -9.30 0.94 -0.93
C VAL A 159 -8.10 1.26 -1.83
N GLY A 160 -7.04 0.48 -1.70
CA GLY A 160 -5.97 0.42 -2.69
C GLY A 160 -6.16 -0.80 -3.58
N SER A 161 -6.24 -0.59 -4.89
CA SER A 161 -6.32 -1.67 -5.87
C SER A 161 -5.86 -1.21 -7.25
N GLU A 162 -5.37 -2.15 -8.06
CA GLU A 162 -5.15 -2.01 -9.50
C GLU A 162 -5.99 -3.01 -10.34
N THR A 163 -6.85 -3.80 -9.70
CA THR A 163 -7.86 -4.64 -10.36
C THR A 163 -9.16 -3.84 -10.54
N VAL A 164 -9.38 -3.34 -11.76
CA VAL A 164 -10.52 -2.47 -12.08
C VAL A 164 -11.70 -3.31 -12.57
N LEU A 165 -12.77 -3.36 -11.77
CA LEU A 165 -14.05 -3.98 -12.18
C LEU A 165 -15.04 -2.98 -12.79
N ASP A 166 -14.96 -1.72 -12.38
CA ASP A 166 -15.74 -0.61 -12.91
C ASP A 166 -14.84 0.63 -13.01
N LYS A 167 -14.99 1.42 -14.08
CA LYS A 167 -14.12 2.58 -14.37
C LYS A 167 -14.49 3.84 -13.58
N SER A 168 -15.63 3.83 -12.89
CA SER A 168 -16.18 4.96 -12.15
C SER A 168 -16.60 4.57 -10.73
N LYS A 169 -17.33 3.45 -10.58
CA LYS A 169 -17.80 2.96 -9.29
C LYS A 169 -16.65 2.29 -8.52
N SER A 170 -16.20 2.97 -7.47
CA SER A 170 -15.18 2.47 -6.53
C SER A 170 -15.56 1.15 -5.82
N ILE A 171 -14.56 0.31 -5.54
CA ILE A 171 -14.64 -0.83 -4.63
C ILE A 171 -15.11 -0.37 -3.25
N LYS A 172 -14.66 0.80 -2.77
CA LYS A 172 -15.13 1.40 -1.51
C LYS A 172 -16.66 1.43 -1.42
N THR A 173 -17.35 1.82 -2.49
CA THR A 173 -18.82 1.85 -2.48
C THR A 173 -19.47 0.46 -2.51
N PHE A 174 -18.78 -0.58 -2.96
CA PHE A 174 -19.25 -1.96 -2.78
C PHE A 174 -19.11 -2.45 -1.34
N LEU A 175 -18.25 -1.84 -0.52
CA LEU A 175 -18.08 -2.19 0.90
C LEU A 175 -19.05 -1.47 1.82
N MET A 176 -19.68 -0.38 1.37
CA MET A 176 -20.63 0.41 2.17
C MET A 176 -21.83 -0.38 2.73
N PRO A 177 -22.40 -1.40 2.05
CA PRO A 177 -23.46 -2.25 2.63
C PRO A 177 -23.11 -2.90 3.97
N ILE A 178 -21.80 -3.12 4.26
CA ILE A 178 -21.33 -3.60 5.56
C ILE A 178 -21.67 -2.60 6.68
N PHE A 179 -21.67 -1.30 6.39
CA PHE A 179 -21.86 -0.20 7.34
C PHE A 179 -23.26 0.41 7.29
N GLU A 180 -23.88 0.44 6.11
CA GLU A 180 -25.25 0.95 5.89
C GLU A 180 -26.27 0.24 6.77
N LYS A 181 -26.16 -1.09 6.91
CA LYS A 181 -27.04 -1.89 7.80
C LYS A 181 -26.93 -1.51 9.29
N HIS A 182 -25.85 -0.82 9.69
CA HIS A 182 -25.66 -0.27 11.03
C HIS A 182 -26.01 1.23 11.11
N GLY A 183 -26.50 1.83 10.02
CA GLY A 183 -26.81 3.26 9.94
C GLY A 183 -25.57 4.17 9.87
N ASN A 184 -24.40 3.64 9.51
CA ASN A 184 -23.17 4.44 9.36
C ASN A 184 -22.85 4.66 7.86
N THR A 185 -23.23 5.82 7.34
CA THR A 185 -22.99 6.22 5.94
C THR A 185 -22.02 7.40 5.80
N ASP A 186 -21.78 8.14 6.89
CA ASP A 186 -20.83 9.23 6.95
C ASP A 186 -19.41 8.69 7.16
N ILE A 187 -18.84 8.15 6.07
CA ILE A 187 -17.52 7.53 6.03
C ILE A 187 -16.75 8.10 4.83
N GLU A 188 -15.71 8.89 5.11
CA GLU A 188 -14.81 9.44 4.08
C GLU A 188 -14.06 8.34 3.32
N GLY A 189 -13.40 8.74 2.22
CA GLY A 189 -12.52 7.86 1.44
C GLY A 189 -13.18 7.23 0.21
N VAL A 190 -12.32 6.85 -0.73
CA VAL A 190 -12.62 6.23 -2.02
C VAL A 190 -11.46 5.29 -2.39
N ASP A 191 -11.36 4.89 -3.66
CA ASP A 191 -10.25 4.08 -4.14
C ASP A 191 -9.02 4.95 -4.48
N SER A 192 -7.82 4.42 -4.24
CA SER A 192 -6.53 4.99 -4.61
C SER A 192 -5.76 4.01 -5.51
N THR A 193 -5.32 4.47 -6.68
CA THR A 193 -4.69 3.60 -7.68
C THR A 193 -3.40 4.19 -8.25
N ASN A 194 -2.34 3.40 -8.17
CA ASN A 194 -1.16 3.45 -9.05
C ASN A 194 -0.47 2.09 -8.96
N ALA A 195 -0.86 1.14 -9.80
CA ALA A 195 -0.37 -0.24 -9.74
C ALA A 195 -0.35 -0.77 -8.28
N CYS A 196 0.71 -1.50 -7.89
CA CYS A 196 0.89 -2.06 -6.56
C CYS A 196 1.10 -1.04 -5.43
N TYR A 197 1.12 0.27 -5.71
CA TYR A 197 1.29 1.34 -4.71
C TYR A 197 -0.03 1.79 -4.06
N GLY A 198 -1.18 1.49 -4.67
CA GLY A 198 -2.49 2.01 -4.24
C GLY A 198 -2.80 1.79 -2.75
N GLY A 199 -2.44 0.61 -2.21
CA GLY A 199 -2.63 0.30 -0.78
C GLY A 199 -1.82 1.20 0.16
N THR A 200 -0.60 1.58 -0.25
CA THR A 200 0.23 2.53 0.51
C THR A 200 -0.28 3.95 0.42
N ALA A 201 -0.82 4.36 -0.73
CA ALA A 201 -1.50 5.65 -0.84
C ALA A 201 -2.69 5.73 0.14
N ALA A 202 -3.58 4.72 0.14
CA ALA A 202 -4.72 4.63 1.05
C ALA A 202 -4.29 4.60 2.53
N LEU A 203 -3.23 3.85 2.85
CA LEU A 203 -2.68 3.80 4.21
C LEU A 203 -2.18 5.17 4.69
N LEU A 204 -1.39 5.85 3.86
CA LEU A 204 -0.86 7.18 4.21
C LEU A 204 -1.98 8.21 4.28
N ASN A 205 -3.00 8.13 3.41
CA ASN A 205 -4.18 9.01 3.47
C ASN A 205 -4.93 8.84 4.78
N CYS A 206 -5.17 7.60 5.23
CA CYS A 206 -5.83 7.32 6.51
C CYS A 206 -5.01 7.80 7.71
N VAL A 207 -3.68 7.60 7.71
CA VAL A 207 -2.80 8.13 8.78
C VAL A 207 -2.87 9.66 8.81
N ASN A 208 -2.71 10.31 7.66
CA ASN A 208 -2.78 11.77 7.57
C ASN A 208 -4.18 12.29 8.00
N TRP A 209 -5.26 11.59 7.66
CA TRP A 209 -6.62 11.93 8.07
C TRP A 209 -6.79 11.87 9.59
N VAL A 210 -6.32 10.79 10.25
CA VAL A 210 -6.32 10.70 11.72
C VAL A 210 -5.53 11.85 12.33
N GLU A 211 -4.39 12.22 11.76
CA GLU A 211 -3.55 13.34 12.25
C GLU A 211 -4.11 14.73 11.92
N SER A 212 -5.18 14.84 11.14
CA SER A 212 -5.72 16.10 10.62
C SER A 212 -6.73 16.78 11.56
N ASN A 213 -7.05 18.04 11.26
CA ASN A 213 -8.11 18.78 11.95
C ASN A 213 -9.53 18.29 11.60
N SER A 214 -9.71 17.49 10.53
CA SER A 214 -11.00 16.91 10.17
C SER A 214 -11.25 15.55 10.83
N TRP A 215 -10.30 15.03 11.61
CA TRP A 215 -10.50 13.80 12.35
C TRP A 215 -11.61 13.95 13.38
N ASP A 216 -12.55 13.02 13.36
CA ASP A 216 -13.76 13.02 14.18
C ASP A 216 -13.68 12.06 15.39
N GLY A 217 -12.51 11.45 15.61
CA GLY A 217 -12.27 10.49 16.69
C GLY A 217 -12.50 9.03 16.31
N ARG A 218 -13.06 8.74 15.12
CA ARG A 218 -13.32 7.38 14.63
C ARG A 218 -12.07 6.76 13.98
N TYR A 219 -12.10 5.46 13.73
CA TYR A 219 -11.02 4.74 13.06
C TYR A 219 -11.02 4.97 11.55
N GLY A 220 -9.83 4.94 10.97
CA GLY A 220 -9.64 4.71 9.54
C GLY A 220 -9.60 3.20 9.26
N LEU A 221 -10.08 2.78 8.10
CA LEU A 221 -10.01 1.40 7.63
C LEU A 221 -9.44 1.41 6.22
N VAL A 222 -8.32 0.70 6.04
CA VAL A 222 -7.62 0.58 4.75
C VAL A 222 -7.82 -0.83 4.24
N VAL A 223 -8.19 -0.98 2.97
CA VAL A 223 -8.29 -2.27 2.30
C VAL A 223 -7.33 -2.28 1.11
N CYS A 224 -6.42 -3.24 1.05
CA CYS A 224 -5.58 -3.50 -0.12
C CYS A 224 -6.09 -4.79 -0.75
N THR A 225 -6.51 -4.77 -2.01
CA THR A 225 -7.11 -5.96 -2.65
C THR A 225 -6.73 -6.05 -4.11
N ASP A 226 -6.30 -7.22 -4.55
CA ASP A 226 -6.00 -7.47 -5.96
C ASP A 226 -6.06 -8.96 -6.30
N SER A 227 -6.37 -9.21 -7.58
CA SER A 227 -6.11 -10.48 -8.27
C SER A 227 -5.09 -10.21 -9.37
N ALA A 228 -3.87 -10.73 -9.20
CA ALA A 228 -2.77 -10.60 -10.15
C ALA A 228 -2.80 -11.77 -11.14
N VAL A 229 -3.37 -11.52 -12.31
CA VAL A 229 -3.52 -12.51 -13.38
C VAL A 229 -2.74 -12.06 -14.61
N TYR A 230 -2.08 -13.02 -15.27
CA TYR A 230 -1.28 -12.77 -16.47
C TYR A 230 -1.66 -13.75 -17.58
N ALA A 231 -1.49 -13.30 -18.82
CA ALA A 231 -1.62 -14.13 -20.00
C ALA A 231 -0.68 -15.34 -19.95
N GLU A 232 -0.90 -16.30 -20.85
CA GLU A 232 0.05 -17.40 -21.06
C GLU A 232 1.46 -16.89 -21.33
N GLY A 233 2.44 -17.56 -20.71
CA GLY A 233 3.85 -17.24 -20.88
C GLY A 233 4.57 -16.94 -19.56
N PRO A 234 5.74 -16.30 -19.62
CA PRO A 234 6.71 -16.29 -18.52
C PRO A 234 6.28 -15.48 -17.28
N ALA A 235 5.22 -14.67 -17.37
CA ALA A 235 4.69 -13.90 -16.24
C ALA A 235 3.58 -14.63 -15.47
N ARG A 236 2.93 -15.64 -16.06
CA ARG A 236 1.86 -16.43 -15.40
C ARG A 236 2.28 -16.98 -14.02
N PRO A 237 3.50 -17.53 -13.83
CA PRO A 237 3.93 -18.07 -12.54
C PRO A 237 4.14 -17.00 -11.45
N THR A 238 4.04 -15.71 -11.77
CA THR A 238 4.15 -14.60 -10.81
C THR A 238 2.80 -14.01 -10.41
N GLY A 239 1.69 -14.66 -10.74
CA GLY A 239 0.36 -14.27 -10.26
C GLY A 239 0.16 -14.47 -8.76
N GLY A 240 -1.04 -14.19 -8.29
CA GLY A 240 -1.44 -14.33 -6.88
C GLY A 240 -2.73 -13.54 -6.61
N ALA A 241 -3.41 -13.81 -5.49
CA ALA A 241 -4.60 -13.05 -5.11
C ALA A 241 -4.74 -12.95 -3.59
N ALA A 242 -5.06 -11.76 -3.09
CA ALA A 242 -5.37 -11.55 -1.68
C ALA A 242 -6.07 -10.19 -1.44
N ALA A 243 -6.70 -10.09 -0.27
CA ALA A 243 -7.08 -8.82 0.34
C ALA A 243 -6.52 -8.70 1.76
N ILE A 244 -6.13 -7.50 2.15
CA ILE A 244 -5.70 -7.16 3.50
C ILE A 244 -6.54 -5.98 4.00
N ALA A 245 -7.07 -6.09 5.21
CA ALA A 245 -7.71 -4.99 5.91
C ALA A 245 -6.83 -4.53 7.09
N MET A 246 -6.66 -3.22 7.24
CA MET A 246 -5.87 -2.61 8.32
C MET A 246 -6.70 -1.51 8.99
N LEU A 247 -6.87 -1.62 10.31
CA LEU A 247 -7.52 -0.58 11.12
C LEU A 247 -6.48 0.44 11.56
N ILE A 248 -6.77 1.73 11.37
CA ILE A 248 -5.86 2.84 11.62
C ILE A 248 -6.41 3.74 12.73
N GLY A 249 -5.55 4.09 13.68
CA GLY A 249 -5.92 5.00 14.76
C GLY A 249 -4.76 5.33 15.70
N PRO A 250 -5.01 6.14 16.75
CA PRO A 250 -4.01 6.54 17.72
C PRO A 250 -3.63 5.39 18.67
N ASN A 251 -2.48 5.53 19.34
CA ASN A 251 -1.96 4.57 20.32
C ASN A 251 -1.78 3.15 19.75
N ALA A 252 -1.35 3.06 18.49
CA ALA A 252 -1.18 1.81 17.79
C ALA A 252 0.00 0.96 18.32
N PRO A 253 -0.10 -0.38 18.28
CA PRO A 253 1.07 -1.25 18.44
C PRO A 253 2.07 -1.09 17.28
N ILE A 254 1.62 -0.67 16.11
CA ILE A 254 2.47 -0.49 14.92
C ILE A 254 2.40 0.99 14.52
N VAL A 255 3.35 1.78 14.99
CA VAL A 255 3.34 3.24 14.93
C VAL A 255 4.14 3.76 13.73
N PHE A 256 3.63 4.75 13.01
CA PHE A 256 4.41 5.43 11.98
C PHE A 256 5.48 6.33 12.61
N GLU A 257 6.72 6.20 12.15
CA GLU A 257 7.73 7.24 12.38
C GLU A 257 7.55 8.33 11.32
N SER A 258 6.56 9.21 11.52
CA SER A 258 5.94 10.04 10.46
C SER A 258 6.92 10.86 9.58
N LYS A 259 8.08 11.24 10.12
CA LYS A 259 9.13 11.99 9.39
C LYS A 259 10.13 11.08 8.66
N LEU A 260 10.23 9.81 9.02
CA LEU A 260 11.04 8.78 8.37
C LEU A 260 10.25 8.09 7.25
N ARG A 261 9.95 8.88 6.21
CA ARG A 261 9.36 8.40 4.95
C ARG A 261 9.97 9.13 3.77
N ALA A 262 10.18 8.48 2.65
CA ALA A 262 10.74 9.08 1.45
C ALA A 262 10.17 8.43 0.20
N SER A 263 9.82 9.26 -0.79
CA SER A 263 9.09 8.82 -1.98
C SER A 263 9.86 9.16 -3.25
N HIS A 264 9.64 8.37 -4.28
CA HIS A 264 10.10 8.62 -5.64
C HIS A 264 8.96 8.30 -6.60
N MET A 265 8.64 9.25 -7.48
CA MET A 265 7.61 9.11 -8.51
C MET A 265 8.22 9.61 -9.82
N ALA A 266 7.95 8.91 -10.91
CA ALA A 266 8.48 9.23 -12.22
C ALA A 266 7.50 8.76 -13.30
N HIS A 267 7.58 9.33 -14.50
CA HIS A 267 6.83 8.84 -15.65
C HIS A 267 7.65 7.77 -16.40
N VAL A 268 7.16 6.53 -16.41
CA VAL A 268 7.77 5.39 -17.11
C VAL A 268 6.69 4.42 -17.64
N TYR A 269 7.07 3.55 -18.57
CA TYR A 269 6.21 2.51 -19.15
C TYR A 269 6.77 1.10 -18.88
N ASP A 270 7.11 0.82 -17.62
CA ASP A 270 7.70 -0.46 -17.22
C ASP A 270 6.65 -1.58 -17.10
N PHE A 271 5.48 -1.26 -16.56
CA PHE A 271 4.29 -2.11 -16.51
C PHE A 271 3.05 -1.22 -16.46
N TYR A 272 2.07 -1.50 -17.32
CA TYR A 272 0.84 -0.72 -17.41
C TYR A 272 -0.29 -1.52 -18.08
N LYS A 273 -1.55 -1.13 -17.86
CA LYS A 273 -2.75 -1.81 -18.41
C LYS A 273 -3.49 -0.88 -19.39
N PRO A 274 -3.00 -0.71 -20.63
CA PRO A 274 -3.60 0.20 -21.60
C PRO A 274 -4.85 -0.39 -22.28
N ASN A 275 -4.99 -1.72 -22.31
CA ASN A 275 -6.12 -2.41 -22.92
C ASN A 275 -7.24 -2.59 -21.88
N LEU A 276 -8.24 -1.69 -21.91
CA LEU A 276 -9.34 -1.68 -20.93
C LEU A 276 -10.24 -2.92 -20.98
N ALA A 277 -10.21 -3.70 -22.06
CA ALA A 277 -11.01 -4.91 -22.21
C ALA A 277 -10.30 -6.18 -21.71
N SER A 278 -9.02 -6.11 -21.37
CA SER A 278 -8.23 -7.24 -20.86
C SER A 278 -7.78 -6.99 -19.42
N GLU A 279 -7.73 -8.06 -18.63
CA GLU A 279 -7.13 -8.02 -17.29
C GLU A 279 -5.59 -7.96 -17.36
N TYR A 280 -5.01 -8.37 -18.49
CA TYR A 280 -3.58 -8.57 -18.63
C TYR A 280 -2.82 -7.26 -18.87
N PRO A 281 -1.67 -7.07 -18.22
CA PRO A 281 -0.81 -5.91 -18.41
C PRO A 281 0.09 -6.03 -19.64
N VAL A 282 0.52 -4.88 -20.15
CA VAL A 282 1.73 -4.75 -20.98
C VAL A 282 2.93 -4.60 -20.04
N VAL A 283 3.96 -5.44 -20.23
CA VAL A 283 5.11 -5.51 -19.32
C VAL A 283 6.42 -5.52 -20.09
N ASP A 284 7.31 -4.58 -19.78
CA ASP A 284 8.74 -4.69 -20.11
C ASP A 284 9.48 -5.18 -18.87
N GLY A 285 9.71 -6.49 -18.79
CA GLY A 285 10.31 -7.12 -17.61
C GLY A 285 11.75 -6.67 -17.29
N LYS A 286 12.51 -6.20 -18.29
CA LYS A 286 13.87 -5.65 -18.06
C LYS A 286 13.76 -4.23 -17.50
N LEU A 287 12.90 -3.41 -18.10
CA LEU A 287 12.66 -2.05 -17.62
C LEU A 287 12.06 -2.04 -16.21
N SER A 288 11.11 -2.93 -15.92
CA SER A 288 10.47 -3.06 -14.59
C SER A 288 11.46 -3.33 -13.47
N GLN A 289 12.43 -4.22 -13.66
CA GLN A 289 13.50 -4.43 -12.67
C GLN A 289 14.39 -3.19 -12.50
N THR A 290 14.71 -2.51 -13.60
CA THR A 290 15.53 -1.28 -13.57
C THR A 290 14.80 -0.16 -12.81
N CYS A 291 13.53 0.07 -13.14
CA CYS A 291 12.68 1.08 -12.50
C CYS A 291 12.47 0.79 -11.02
N TYR A 292 12.27 -0.48 -10.63
CA TYR A 292 12.16 -0.88 -9.23
C TYR A 292 13.42 -0.51 -8.44
N LEU A 293 14.61 -0.90 -8.92
CA LEU A 293 15.87 -0.64 -8.23
C LEU A 293 16.22 0.86 -8.20
N MET A 294 15.93 1.59 -9.28
CA MET A 294 16.08 3.04 -9.31
C MET A 294 15.19 3.73 -8.26
N ALA A 295 13.93 3.33 -8.16
CA ALA A 295 13.02 3.85 -7.16
C ALA A 295 13.46 3.50 -5.73
N LEU A 296 13.99 2.29 -5.54
CA LEU A 296 14.54 1.83 -4.27
C LEU A 296 15.72 2.70 -3.83
N ASP A 297 16.71 2.91 -4.71
CA ASP A 297 17.88 3.74 -4.43
C ASP A 297 17.48 5.18 -4.08
N SER A 298 16.57 5.76 -4.87
CA SER A 298 16.09 7.13 -4.66
C SER A 298 15.33 7.30 -3.34
N CYS A 299 14.45 6.35 -3.01
CA CYS A 299 13.74 6.33 -1.74
C CYS A 299 14.71 6.13 -0.57
N TYR A 300 15.65 5.19 -0.67
CA TYR A 300 16.63 4.90 0.38
C TYR A 300 17.56 6.08 0.64
N LYS A 301 18.11 6.71 -0.39
CA LYS A 301 18.94 7.92 -0.27
C LYS A 301 18.20 9.05 0.47
N SER A 302 16.96 9.30 0.06
CA SER A 302 16.12 10.33 0.66
C SER A 302 15.71 9.98 2.09
N PHE A 303 15.46 8.70 2.37
CA PHE A 303 15.18 8.19 3.71
C PHE A 303 16.39 8.40 4.63
N CYS A 304 17.59 8.00 4.18
CA CYS A 304 18.85 8.19 4.91
C CYS A 304 19.08 9.66 5.23
N SER A 305 18.87 10.56 4.26
CA SER A 305 19.01 12.00 4.46
C SER A 305 18.04 12.56 5.52
N LYS A 306 16.82 12.01 5.61
CA LYS A 306 15.84 12.40 6.65
C LYS A 306 16.23 11.83 8.01
N TYR A 307 16.72 10.60 8.03
CA TYR A 307 17.21 9.96 9.24
C TYR A 307 18.38 10.71 9.86
N GLU A 308 19.39 11.05 9.05
CA GLU A 308 20.56 11.82 9.48
C GLU A 308 20.18 13.16 10.12
N LYS A 309 19.19 13.87 9.56
CA LYS A 309 18.69 15.12 10.11
C LYS A 309 17.95 14.95 11.44
N LEU A 310 17.33 13.80 11.68
CA LEU A 310 16.50 13.55 12.86
C LEU A 310 17.30 12.95 14.01
N GLU A 311 18.19 12.00 13.70
CA GLU A 311 18.90 11.17 14.68
C GLU A 311 20.37 11.59 14.83
N GLY A 312 20.87 12.51 14.00
CA GLY A 312 22.24 13.03 14.07
C GLY A 312 23.32 12.01 13.68
N LYS A 313 22.94 10.88 13.06
CA LYS A 313 23.87 9.83 12.60
C LYS A 313 23.49 9.29 11.22
N GLN A 314 24.49 8.81 10.48
CA GLN A 314 24.28 8.15 9.19
C GLN A 314 23.41 6.91 9.33
N PHE A 315 22.37 6.78 8.50
CA PHE A 315 21.58 5.55 8.44
C PHE A 315 22.30 4.46 7.67
N SER A 316 22.18 3.23 8.15
CA SER A 316 22.61 1.99 7.50
C SER A 316 21.57 0.89 7.69
N VAL A 317 21.71 -0.25 7.00
CA VAL A 317 20.86 -1.42 7.24
C VAL A 317 20.96 -1.99 8.66
N ALA A 318 21.97 -1.60 9.44
CA ALA A 318 22.09 -1.98 10.84
C ALA A 318 21.11 -1.21 11.77
N ASP A 319 20.62 -0.06 11.33
CA ASP A 319 19.78 0.85 12.15
C ASP A 319 18.27 0.51 12.15
N ALA A 320 17.90 -0.57 11.46
CA ALA A 320 16.56 -1.16 11.50
C ALA A 320 16.64 -2.68 11.71
N ASP A 321 15.67 -3.22 12.44
CA ASP A 321 15.61 -4.64 12.78
C ASP A 321 15.14 -5.47 11.58
N TYR A 322 14.17 -4.96 10.82
CA TYR A 322 13.62 -5.65 9.64
C TYR A 322 13.41 -4.72 8.45
N PHE A 323 13.48 -5.31 7.27
CA PHE A 323 13.13 -4.68 5.99
C PHE A 323 12.09 -5.53 5.28
N VAL A 324 10.99 -4.90 4.89
CA VAL A 324 9.86 -5.52 4.20
C VAL A 324 9.68 -4.82 2.86
N PHE A 325 9.50 -5.59 1.79
CA PHE A 325 9.43 -5.08 0.43
C PHE A 325 8.12 -5.48 -0.23
N HIS A 326 7.65 -4.66 -1.17
CA HIS A 326 6.74 -5.16 -2.21
C HIS A 326 7.39 -6.39 -2.87
N SER A 327 6.66 -7.50 -2.87
CA SER A 327 7.16 -8.84 -3.16
C SER A 327 6.41 -9.45 -4.35
N PRO A 328 6.70 -9.03 -5.60
CA PRO A 328 6.07 -9.64 -6.78
C PRO A 328 6.57 -11.08 -7.00
N TYR A 329 7.82 -11.35 -6.61
CA TYR A 329 8.40 -12.69 -6.47
C TYR A 329 9.63 -12.60 -5.57
N ASN A 330 9.95 -13.67 -4.85
CA ASN A 330 10.95 -13.62 -3.78
C ASN A 330 12.38 -13.29 -4.25
N LYS A 331 12.77 -13.68 -5.46
CA LYS A 331 14.09 -13.34 -6.01
C LYS A 331 14.30 -11.82 -6.10
N LEU A 332 13.27 -11.03 -6.45
CA LEU A 332 13.40 -9.57 -6.47
C LEU A 332 13.61 -9.01 -5.07
N VAL A 333 12.99 -9.60 -4.04
CA VAL A 333 13.18 -9.19 -2.63
C VAL A 333 14.63 -9.42 -2.19
N GLN A 334 15.22 -10.56 -2.55
CA GLN A 334 16.65 -10.84 -2.29
C GLN A 334 17.55 -9.79 -2.95
N LYS A 335 17.30 -9.48 -4.23
CA LYS A 335 18.03 -8.44 -4.98
C LYS A 335 17.87 -7.06 -4.36
N SER A 336 16.66 -6.73 -3.92
CA SER A 336 16.32 -5.42 -3.34
C SER A 336 17.10 -5.16 -2.06
N PHE A 337 17.11 -6.13 -1.15
CA PHE A 337 17.87 -5.98 0.09
C PHE A 337 19.38 -5.96 -0.18
N ALA A 338 19.88 -6.79 -1.09
CA ALA A 338 21.27 -6.74 -1.53
C ALA A 338 21.65 -5.37 -2.12
N ARG A 339 20.74 -4.73 -2.86
CA ARG A 339 20.94 -3.37 -3.39
C ARG A 339 21.07 -2.33 -2.28
N LEU A 340 20.38 -2.47 -1.14
CA LEU A 340 20.57 -1.57 0.00
C LEU A 340 21.99 -1.66 0.58
N LEU A 341 22.57 -2.86 0.66
CA LEU A 341 23.96 -3.05 1.09
C LEU A 341 24.95 -2.39 0.12
N PHE A 342 24.68 -2.46 -1.19
CA PHE A 342 25.49 -1.73 -2.17
C PHE A 342 25.37 -0.21 -1.99
N ASN A 343 24.17 0.32 -1.70
CA ASN A 343 24.00 1.75 -1.38
C ASN A 343 24.76 2.14 -0.09
N ASP A 344 24.75 1.29 0.93
CA ASP A 344 25.54 1.48 2.14
C ASP A 344 27.04 1.48 1.85
N PHE A 345 27.52 0.60 0.96
CA PHE A 345 28.91 0.60 0.48
C PHE A 345 29.26 1.90 -0.23
N SER A 346 28.43 2.37 -1.17
CA SER A 346 28.65 3.65 -1.87
C SER A 346 28.65 4.86 -0.94
N ARG A 347 28.02 4.74 0.23
CA ARG A 347 27.95 5.78 1.27
C ARG A 347 28.99 5.60 2.38
N ASN A 348 29.84 4.57 2.31
CA ASN A 348 30.77 4.18 3.37
C ASN A 348 30.10 4.01 4.74
N ALA A 349 28.90 3.42 4.76
CA ALA A 349 28.10 3.27 5.98
C ALA A 349 28.65 2.19 6.92
N SER A 350 28.28 2.29 8.20
CA SER A 350 28.77 1.42 9.29
C SER A 350 28.41 -0.06 9.17
N SER A 351 27.42 -0.41 8.34
CA SER A 351 27.02 -1.80 8.07
C SER A 351 28.02 -2.57 7.20
N ILE A 352 28.98 -1.88 6.57
CA ILE A 352 29.91 -2.47 5.61
C ILE A 352 31.27 -2.68 6.28
N ASP A 353 31.54 -3.94 6.61
CA ASP A 353 32.84 -4.38 7.12
C ASP A 353 33.91 -4.47 6.02
N ASP A 354 35.16 -4.74 6.40
CA ASP A 354 36.28 -4.73 5.46
C ASP A 354 36.19 -5.86 4.41
N ALA A 355 35.61 -7.01 4.77
CA ALA A 355 35.37 -8.10 3.84
C ALA A 355 34.29 -7.74 2.80
N ALA A 356 33.25 -7.03 3.20
CA ALA A 356 32.23 -6.50 2.31
C ALA A 356 32.80 -5.40 1.40
N LYS A 357 33.65 -4.51 1.93
CA LYS A 357 34.35 -3.49 1.12
C LYS A 357 35.21 -4.13 0.05
N GLU A 358 36.02 -5.12 0.39
CA GLU A 358 36.88 -5.82 -0.56
C GLU A 358 36.07 -6.48 -1.68
N LYS A 359 34.96 -7.16 -1.34
CA LYS A 359 34.08 -7.80 -2.32
C LYS A 359 33.36 -6.82 -3.25
N LEU A 360 33.02 -5.63 -2.76
CA LEU A 360 32.26 -4.64 -3.53
C LEU A 360 33.15 -3.61 -4.24
N ALA A 361 34.41 -3.46 -3.83
CA ALA A 361 35.39 -2.54 -4.41
C ALA A 361 35.52 -2.63 -5.94
N PRO A 362 35.51 -3.82 -6.58
CA PRO A 362 35.60 -3.93 -8.04
C PRO A 362 34.46 -3.25 -8.80
N PHE A 363 33.34 -2.96 -8.12
CA PHE A 363 32.15 -2.35 -8.73
C PHE A 363 32.03 -0.85 -8.44
N SER A 364 33.00 -0.24 -7.75
CA SER A 364 32.98 1.18 -7.35
C SER A 364 33.02 2.17 -8.51
N SER A 365 33.53 1.76 -9.67
CA SER A 365 33.61 2.57 -10.89
C SER A 365 32.40 2.46 -11.81
N LEU A 366 31.44 1.57 -11.52
CA LEU A 366 30.24 1.43 -12.33
C LEU A 366 29.39 2.70 -12.25
N THR A 367 28.90 3.16 -13.39
CA THR A 367 27.83 4.16 -13.42
C THR A 367 26.55 3.58 -12.82
N ILE A 368 25.63 4.46 -12.43
CA ILE A 368 24.35 4.03 -11.85
C ILE A 368 23.56 3.13 -12.81
N ASP A 369 23.55 3.45 -14.11
CA ASP A 369 22.83 2.70 -15.13
C ASP A 369 23.46 1.32 -15.39
N GLU A 370 24.79 1.24 -15.44
CA GLU A 370 25.52 -0.03 -15.55
C GLU A 370 25.26 -0.91 -14.32
N SER A 371 25.18 -0.31 -13.14
CA SER A 371 24.97 -1.04 -11.89
C SER A 371 23.63 -1.79 -11.84
N TYR A 372 22.58 -1.29 -12.50
CA TYR A 372 21.28 -1.99 -12.56
C TYR A 372 21.30 -3.22 -13.48
N GLN A 373 22.22 -3.26 -14.44
CA GLN A 373 22.32 -4.35 -15.41
C GLN A 373 23.44 -5.36 -15.08
N SER A 374 24.31 -5.04 -14.13
CA SER A 374 25.45 -5.88 -13.75
C SER A 374 25.02 -7.09 -12.90
N ARG A 375 25.03 -8.27 -13.53
CA ARG A 375 24.77 -9.56 -12.86
C ARG A 375 25.87 -9.91 -11.85
N ASP A 376 27.10 -9.46 -12.06
CA ASP A 376 28.20 -9.75 -11.15
C ASP A 376 28.11 -8.90 -9.89
N LEU A 377 27.71 -7.62 -10.03
CA LEU A 377 27.37 -6.79 -8.87
C LEU A 377 26.20 -7.40 -8.08
N GLU A 378 25.17 -7.88 -8.77
CA GLU A 378 24.03 -8.54 -8.13
C GLU A 378 24.47 -9.73 -7.27
N LYS A 379 25.30 -10.62 -7.83
CA LYS A 379 25.82 -11.80 -7.12
C LYS A 379 26.68 -11.40 -5.92
N ALA A 380 27.62 -10.48 -6.10
CA ALA A 380 28.49 -10.01 -5.02
C ALA A 380 27.67 -9.38 -3.89
N SER A 381 26.70 -8.54 -4.23
CA SER A 381 25.81 -7.90 -3.26
C SER A 381 24.96 -8.91 -2.51
N GLN A 382 24.44 -9.95 -3.16
CA GLN A 382 23.69 -11.02 -2.49
C GLN A 382 24.57 -11.83 -1.54
N GLN A 383 25.83 -12.09 -1.88
CA GLN A 383 26.77 -12.78 -0.99
C GLN A 383 27.06 -11.96 0.27
N VAL A 384 27.29 -10.65 0.12
CA VAL A 384 27.48 -9.73 1.25
C VAL A 384 26.22 -9.63 2.10
N ALA A 385 25.05 -9.54 1.46
CA ALA A 385 23.79 -9.35 2.15
C ALA A 385 23.24 -10.62 2.83
N LYS A 386 23.76 -11.81 2.54
CA LYS A 386 23.17 -13.10 2.94
C LYS A 386 22.79 -13.18 4.42
N VAL A 387 23.76 -12.90 5.31
CA VAL A 387 23.53 -13.00 6.78
C VAL A 387 22.49 -11.98 7.25
N PHE A 388 22.55 -10.77 6.71
CA PHE A 388 21.57 -9.73 7.01
C PHE A 388 20.18 -10.06 6.42
N TYR A 389 20.12 -10.66 5.24
CA TYR A 389 18.86 -11.06 4.61
C TYR A 389 18.14 -12.12 5.44
N ASP A 390 18.87 -13.16 5.86
CA ASP A 390 18.31 -14.27 6.65
C ASP A 390 17.71 -13.79 7.98
N THR A 391 18.28 -12.74 8.56
CA THR A 391 17.83 -12.20 9.86
C THR A 391 16.79 -11.09 9.73
N LYS A 392 16.96 -10.17 8.76
CA LYS A 392 16.18 -8.92 8.64
C LYS A 392 15.07 -8.98 7.59
N VAL A 393 15.09 -9.92 6.65
CA VAL A 393 14.14 -9.97 5.51
C VAL A 393 13.43 -11.29 5.39
N GLN A 394 14.14 -12.42 5.48
CA GLN A 394 13.57 -13.77 5.31
C GLN A 394 12.29 -14.00 6.12
N PRO A 395 12.14 -13.52 7.38
CA PRO A 395 10.91 -13.70 8.15
C PRO A 395 9.67 -13.05 7.52
N SER A 396 9.83 -12.09 6.61
CA SER A 396 8.72 -11.43 5.89
C SER A 396 8.27 -12.19 4.62
N THR A 397 8.88 -13.33 4.29
CA THR A 397 8.70 -13.95 2.96
C THR A 397 7.67 -15.08 2.89
N LEU A 398 7.12 -15.52 4.03
CA LEU A 398 6.23 -16.70 4.11
C LEU A 398 5.02 -16.60 3.17
N ILE A 399 4.16 -15.60 3.37
CA ILE A 399 2.93 -15.46 2.57
C ILE A 399 3.27 -15.16 1.10
N PRO A 400 4.16 -14.21 0.75
CA PRO A 400 4.50 -13.97 -0.66
C PRO A 400 5.01 -15.20 -1.42
N LYS A 401 5.83 -16.04 -0.78
CA LYS A 401 6.32 -17.29 -1.40
C LYS A 401 5.24 -18.34 -1.59
N GLN A 402 4.25 -18.36 -0.71
CA GLN A 402 3.19 -19.37 -0.70
C GLN A 402 1.95 -18.94 -1.49
N VAL A 403 1.70 -17.64 -1.64
CA VAL A 403 0.47 -17.10 -2.25
C VAL A 403 0.74 -16.47 -3.62
N GLY A 404 1.95 -15.97 -3.87
CA GLY A 404 2.26 -15.25 -5.10
C GLY A 404 2.20 -13.74 -4.97
N ASN A 405 2.17 -13.04 -6.11
CA ASN A 405 2.06 -11.59 -6.15
C ASN A 405 0.63 -11.16 -5.82
N MET A 406 0.47 -10.39 -4.75
CA MET A 406 -0.82 -9.85 -4.32
C MET A 406 -0.95 -8.35 -4.62
N TYR A 407 -0.18 -7.84 -5.60
CA TYR A 407 -0.09 -6.42 -5.98
C TYR A 407 -0.08 -5.46 -4.77
N THR A 408 -1.14 -4.66 -4.56
CA THR A 408 -1.19 -3.66 -3.48
C THR A 408 -1.14 -4.28 -2.09
N ALA A 409 -1.64 -5.50 -1.92
CA ALA A 409 -1.59 -6.24 -0.67
C ALA A 409 -0.22 -6.92 -0.45
N SER A 410 0.65 -7.05 -1.46
CA SER A 410 1.89 -7.83 -1.37
C SER A 410 2.85 -7.36 -0.27
N ILE A 411 3.09 -6.05 -0.14
CA ILE A 411 3.96 -5.53 0.94
C ILE A 411 3.35 -5.77 2.32
N TYR A 412 2.03 -5.68 2.45
CA TYR A 412 1.34 -5.89 3.70
C TYR A 412 1.26 -7.38 4.04
N ALA A 413 1.17 -8.28 3.05
CA ALA A 413 1.27 -9.72 3.26
C ALA A 413 2.69 -10.13 3.69
N ALA A 414 3.72 -9.46 3.17
CA ALA A 414 5.07 -9.61 3.65
C ALA A 414 5.21 -9.12 5.11
N PHE A 415 4.58 -7.99 5.45
CA PHE A 415 4.53 -7.51 6.83
C PHE A 415 3.73 -8.44 7.76
N ALA A 416 2.61 -9.01 7.30
CA ALA A 416 1.86 -10.04 8.02
C ALA A 416 2.71 -11.28 8.32
N SER A 417 3.57 -11.67 7.37
CA SER A 417 4.52 -12.78 7.55
C SER A 417 5.53 -12.47 8.65
N LEU A 418 6.06 -11.24 8.69
CA LEU A 418 6.95 -10.79 9.76
C LEU A 418 6.24 -10.83 11.13
N LEU A 419 5.04 -10.25 11.22
CA LEU A 419 4.22 -10.28 12.43
C LEU A 419 3.94 -11.71 12.89
N HIS A 420 3.67 -12.62 11.96
CA HIS A 420 3.43 -14.04 12.25
C HIS A 420 4.69 -14.74 12.81
N ASN A 421 5.83 -14.55 12.13
CA ASN A 421 7.06 -15.29 12.39
C ASN A 421 7.87 -14.76 13.58
N LYS A 422 7.82 -13.44 13.86
CA LYS A 422 8.68 -12.78 14.87
C LYS A 422 7.91 -12.11 15.99
N ASN A 423 6.59 -12.29 16.07
CA ASN A 423 5.69 -11.69 17.05
C ASN A 423 6.28 -11.41 18.44
N SER A 424 6.87 -12.42 19.09
CA SER A 424 7.36 -12.35 20.47
C SER A 424 8.59 -11.46 20.67
N THR A 425 9.26 -11.03 19.60
CA THR A 425 10.47 -10.21 19.66
C THR A 425 10.27 -8.81 19.06
N LEU A 426 9.11 -8.53 18.46
CA LEU A 426 8.86 -7.31 17.68
C LEU A 426 8.69 -6.03 18.50
N ALA A 427 8.37 -6.13 19.79
CA ALA A 427 8.23 -4.95 20.64
C ALA A 427 9.56 -4.17 20.74
N GLY A 428 9.51 -2.86 20.48
CA GLY A 428 10.65 -1.95 20.44
C GLY A 428 11.36 -1.88 19.09
N GLN A 429 11.08 -2.80 18.17
CA GLN A 429 11.82 -2.93 16.92
C GLN A 429 11.38 -1.91 15.86
N ARG A 430 12.33 -1.53 15.00
CA ARG A 430 12.10 -0.67 13.82
C ARG A 430 11.97 -1.54 12.57
N VAL A 431 10.90 -1.33 11.82
CA VAL A 431 10.64 -2.03 10.56
C VAL A 431 10.58 -1.02 9.42
N ILE A 432 11.43 -1.19 8.42
CA ILE A 432 11.40 -0.39 7.18
C ILE A 432 10.57 -1.11 6.14
N LEU A 433 9.64 -0.38 5.51
CA LEU A 433 8.80 -0.88 4.43
C LEU A 433 9.14 -0.13 3.14
N PHE A 434 9.32 -0.85 2.04
CA PHE A 434 9.46 -0.29 0.69
C PHE A 434 8.30 -0.72 -0.20
N SER A 435 7.40 0.22 -0.50
CA SER A 435 6.29 0.03 -1.43
C SER A 435 6.65 0.59 -2.80
N TYR A 436 6.31 -0.17 -3.83
CA TYR A 436 6.53 0.16 -5.24
C TYR A 436 5.27 -0.17 -6.03
N GLY A 437 4.94 0.67 -7.01
CA GLY A 437 4.00 0.38 -8.08
C GLY A 437 4.53 0.97 -9.37
N SER A 438 4.47 0.20 -10.45
CA SER A 438 4.92 0.60 -11.79
C SER A 438 4.20 1.84 -12.33
N GLY A 439 4.81 2.50 -13.31
CA GLY A 439 4.33 3.75 -13.91
C GLY A 439 5.11 5.04 -13.62
N LEU A 440 5.80 5.29 -12.50
CA LEU A 440 5.94 4.57 -11.24
C LEU A 440 5.70 5.49 -10.03
N SER A 441 5.30 4.88 -8.92
CA SER A 441 5.20 5.50 -7.59
C SER A 441 5.79 4.57 -6.54
N ALA A 442 6.69 5.10 -5.70
CA ALA A 442 7.34 4.33 -4.64
C ALA A 442 7.47 5.14 -3.35
N THR A 443 7.49 4.46 -2.22
CA THR A 443 7.79 5.07 -0.91
C THR A 443 8.45 4.06 0.01
N MET A 444 9.56 4.48 0.61
CA MET A 444 10.15 3.84 1.78
C MET A 444 9.70 4.54 3.04
N PHE A 445 9.22 3.82 4.05
CA PHE A 445 8.77 4.40 5.32
C PHE A 445 9.10 3.49 6.50
N SER A 446 9.17 4.08 7.68
CA SER A 446 9.55 3.38 8.91
C SER A 446 8.39 3.26 9.89
N LEU A 447 8.31 2.09 10.54
CA LEU A 447 7.37 1.80 11.62
C LEU A 447 8.15 1.45 12.90
N ARG A 448 7.62 1.88 14.05
CA ARG A 448 8.03 1.44 15.38
C ARG A 448 6.98 0.54 15.99
N LEU A 449 7.40 -0.65 16.38
CA LEU A 449 6.51 -1.65 16.94
C LEU A 449 6.56 -1.59 18.47
N ASN A 450 5.41 -1.73 19.09
CA ASN A 450 5.18 -1.78 20.52
C ASN A 450 4.20 -2.92 20.79
N GLU A 451 4.21 -3.52 21.97
CA GLU A 451 3.32 -4.67 22.25
C GLU A 451 1.83 -4.30 22.08
N GLY A 452 1.45 -3.06 22.40
CA GLY A 452 0.06 -2.61 22.40
C GLY A 452 -0.73 -3.16 23.58
N GLN A 453 -2.05 -3.12 23.48
CA GLN A 453 -2.97 -3.64 24.49
C GLN A 453 -4.15 -4.29 23.79
N HIS A 454 -4.65 -5.41 24.31
CA HIS A 454 -5.80 -6.11 23.73
C HIS A 454 -7.01 -5.15 23.58
N PRO A 455 -7.72 -5.14 22.43
CA PRO A 455 -7.59 -6.07 21.29
C PRO A 455 -6.48 -5.71 20.28
N PHE A 456 -5.83 -4.56 20.42
CA PHE A 456 -4.80 -4.02 19.52
C PHE A 456 -3.40 -4.31 20.05
N SER A 457 -3.06 -5.59 20.18
CA SER A 457 -1.69 -6.03 20.51
C SER A 457 -1.07 -6.81 19.35
N LEU A 458 0.27 -6.80 19.26
CA LEU A 458 0.98 -7.59 18.25
C LEU A 458 0.60 -9.07 18.34
N SER A 459 0.59 -9.59 19.57
CA SER A 459 0.19 -10.97 19.91
C SER A 459 -1.21 -11.31 19.39
N ASN A 460 -2.20 -10.45 19.63
CA ASN A 460 -3.56 -10.68 19.14
C ASN A 460 -3.65 -10.57 17.62
N ILE A 461 -2.91 -9.64 16.99
CA ILE A 461 -2.87 -9.52 15.52
C ILE A 461 -2.41 -10.83 14.87
N LYS A 462 -1.33 -11.43 15.38
CA LYS A 462 -0.87 -12.75 14.90
C LYS A 462 -1.95 -13.82 15.02
N ASN A 463 -2.64 -13.87 16.16
CA ASN A 463 -3.64 -14.90 16.44
C ASN A 463 -4.86 -14.75 15.52
N VAL A 464 -5.38 -13.52 15.38
CA VAL A 464 -6.55 -13.22 14.54
C VAL A 464 -6.28 -13.53 13.05
N MET A 465 -5.11 -13.14 12.55
CA MET A 465 -4.73 -13.42 11.16
C MET A 465 -4.63 -14.92 10.88
N ASN A 466 -4.29 -15.76 11.87
CA ASN A 466 -4.19 -17.22 11.77
C ASN A 466 -3.53 -17.71 10.46
N VAL A 467 -2.37 -17.13 10.12
CA VAL A 467 -1.68 -17.36 8.84
C VAL A 467 -1.40 -18.85 8.61
N SER A 468 -0.87 -19.57 9.62
CA SER A 468 -0.60 -21.00 9.48
C SER A 468 -1.86 -21.82 9.24
N GLY A 469 -2.98 -21.48 9.92
CA GLY A 469 -4.25 -22.17 9.71
C GLY A 469 -4.77 -21.98 8.30
N LYS A 470 -4.74 -20.74 7.79
CA LYS A 470 -5.18 -20.42 6.42
C LYS A 470 -4.32 -21.10 5.36
N LEU A 471 -2.98 -21.11 5.52
CA LEU A 471 -2.09 -21.78 4.57
C LEU A 471 -2.29 -23.30 4.53
N LYS A 472 -2.57 -23.93 5.69
CA LYS A 472 -2.85 -25.37 5.81
C LYS A 472 -4.20 -25.77 5.22
N ALA A 473 -5.18 -24.88 5.24
CA ALA A 473 -6.54 -25.15 4.75
C ALA A 473 -6.70 -24.98 3.23
N ARG A 474 -5.61 -24.69 2.51
CA ARG A 474 -5.63 -24.52 1.05
C ARG A 474 -5.83 -25.84 0.32
N ILE A 475 -6.29 -25.71 -0.91
CA ILE A 475 -6.69 -26.80 -1.79
C ILE A 475 -5.89 -26.68 -3.07
N GLU A 476 -5.01 -27.65 -3.28
CA GLU A 476 -4.14 -27.69 -4.45
C GLU A 476 -4.92 -28.16 -5.68
N PHE A 477 -4.77 -27.43 -6.78
CA PHE A 477 -5.35 -27.78 -8.07
C PHE A 477 -4.26 -28.36 -8.99
N PRO A 478 -4.61 -29.38 -9.80
CA PRO A 478 -3.73 -29.81 -10.88
C PRO A 478 -3.62 -28.69 -11.94
N PRO A 479 -2.49 -28.61 -12.69
CA PRO A 479 -2.26 -27.57 -13.68
C PRO A 479 -3.36 -27.42 -14.72
N GLU A 480 -3.96 -28.52 -15.16
CA GLU A 480 -5.01 -28.51 -16.17
C GLU A 480 -6.24 -27.74 -15.67
N LYS A 481 -6.67 -28.04 -14.43
CA LYS A 481 -7.80 -27.36 -13.78
C LYS A 481 -7.49 -25.89 -13.50
N PHE A 482 -6.25 -25.56 -13.16
CA PHE A 482 -5.80 -24.16 -13.03
C PHE A 482 -5.90 -23.42 -14.36
N VAL A 483 -5.39 -23.99 -15.45
CA VAL A 483 -5.44 -23.39 -16.80
C VAL A 483 -6.89 -23.23 -17.28
N GLU A 484 -7.75 -24.22 -17.05
CA GLU A 484 -9.19 -24.13 -17.32
C GLU A 484 -9.84 -23.00 -16.54
N THR A 485 -9.50 -22.85 -15.26
CA THR A 485 -10.00 -21.77 -14.41
C THR A 485 -9.55 -20.41 -14.96
N MET A 486 -8.28 -20.25 -15.32
CA MET A 486 -7.78 -18.99 -15.90
C MET A 486 -8.48 -18.63 -17.21
N LYS A 487 -8.72 -19.61 -18.09
CA LYS A 487 -9.52 -19.40 -19.31
C LYS A 487 -10.94 -18.99 -18.99
N LEU A 488 -11.58 -19.61 -18.01
CA LEU A 488 -12.92 -19.20 -17.57
C LEU A 488 -12.92 -17.77 -17.05
N MET A 489 -11.96 -17.39 -16.21
CA MET A 489 -11.85 -16.02 -15.67
C MET A 489 -11.65 -14.98 -16.77
N GLU A 490 -10.87 -15.29 -17.81
CA GLU A 490 -10.73 -14.43 -19.00
C GLU A 490 -12.08 -14.18 -19.69
N HIS A 491 -12.95 -15.19 -19.81
CA HIS A 491 -14.30 -15.03 -20.36
C HIS A 491 -15.23 -14.24 -19.44
N ARG A 492 -15.04 -14.30 -18.12
CA ARG A 492 -15.85 -13.58 -17.13
C ARG A 492 -15.40 -12.13 -16.96
N TYR A 493 -14.15 -11.80 -17.28
CA TYR A 493 -13.63 -10.46 -17.14
C TYR A 493 -14.38 -9.49 -18.07
N GLY A 494 -14.97 -8.44 -17.48
CA GLY A 494 -15.78 -7.47 -18.21
C GLY A 494 -17.09 -8.01 -18.81
N ALA A 495 -17.50 -9.25 -18.48
CA ALA A 495 -18.73 -9.85 -18.95
C ALA A 495 -19.94 -9.49 -18.07
N LYS A 496 -21.14 -9.79 -18.57
CA LYS A 496 -22.44 -9.62 -17.91
C LYS A 496 -23.37 -10.78 -18.24
N ASP A 497 -24.53 -10.79 -17.59
CA ASP A 497 -25.60 -11.77 -17.82
C ASP A 497 -25.15 -13.22 -17.60
N PHE A 498 -24.57 -13.48 -16.43
CA PHE A 498 -24.18 -14.82 -16.04
C PHE A 498 -24.38 -15.10 -14.56
N VAL A 499 -24.68 -16.35 -14.27
CA VAL A 499 -24.70 -16.92 -12.92
C VAL A 499 -23.42 -17.73 -12.74
N THR A 500 -22.77 -17.61 -11.58
CA THR A 500 -21.60 -18.44 -11.25
C THR A 500 -22.06 -19.87 -10.92
N SER A 501 -21.14 -20.81 -10.77
CA SER A 501 -21.50 -22.15 -10.25
C SER A 501 -22.13 -22.11 -8.85
N LYS A 502 -21.93 -21.00 -8.10
CA LYS A 502 -22.28 -20.87 -6.67
C LYS A 502 -21.67 -21.96 -5.79
N ASP A 503 -20.70 -22.72 -6.31
CA ASP A 503 -19.99 -23.75 -5.57
C ASP A 503 -19.04 -23.08 -4.58
N CYS A 504 -19.47 -23.02 -3.32
CA CYS A 504 -18.67 -22.50 -2.22
C CYS A 504 -18.08 -23.63 -1.38
N SER A 505 -18.08 -24.89 -1.84
CA SER A 505 -17.61 -26.04 -1.05
C SER A 505 -16.18 -25.86 -0.55
N LEU A 506 -15.31 -25.26 -1.37
CA LEU A 506 -13.90 -25.00 -1.09
C LEU A 506 -13.66 -23.80 -0.16
N LEU A 507 -14.63 -22.90 -0.02
CA LEU A 507 -14.48 -21.66 0.75
C LEU A 507 -14.63 -21.91 2.26
N ALA A 508 -14.00 -21.10 3.11
CA ALA A 508 -14.25 -21.18 4.54
C ALA A 508 -15.63 -20.60 4.92
N PRO A 509 -16.27 -21.06 6.02
CA PRO A 509 -17.45 -20.38 6.55
C PRO A 509 -17.18 -18.89 6.80
N GLY A 510 -18.12 -18.04 6.39
CA GLY A 510 -18.00 -16.59 6.49
C GLY A 510 -17.35 -15.90 5.28
N THR A 511 -16.81 -16.65 4.31
CA THR A 511 -16.32 -16.10 3.04
C THR A 511 -17.47 -15.57 2.19
N TYR A 512 -17.29 -14.37 1.63
CA TYR A 512 -18.19 -13.82 0.61
C TYR A 512 -17.83 -14.36 -0.77
N TYR A 513 -18.84 -14.57 -1.60
CA TYR A 513 -18.67 -15.09 -2.96
C TYR A 513 -19.66 -14.45 -3.94
N LEU A 514 -19.25 -14.32 -5.19
CA LEU A 514 -20.05 -13.80 -6.30
C LEU A 514 -21.09 -14.85 -6.72
N THR A 515 -22.36 -14.46 -6.73
CA THR A 515 -23.46 -15.34 -7.15
C THR A 515 -23.79 -15.18 -8.62
N GLU A 516 -23.88 -13.94 -9.09
CA GLU A 516 -24.24 -13.60 -10.46
C GLU A 516 -23.85 -12.17 -10.82
N VAL A 517 -23.77 -11.92 -12.12
CA VAL A 517 -23.66 -10.60 -12.74
C VAL A 517 -24.79 -10.47 -13.74
N ASP A 518 -25.71 -9.54 -13.52
CA ASP A 518 -26.89 -9.42 -14.38
C ASP A 518 -26.60 -8.69 -15.71
N SER A 519 -27.63 -8.51 -16.54
CA SER A 519 -27.55 -7.85 -17.85
C SER A 519 -27.12 -6.37 -17.80
N MET A 520 -27.11 -5.76 -16.61
CA MET A 520 -26.68 -4.39 -16.34
C MET A 520 -25.32 -4.32 -15.63
N TYR A 521 -24.55 -5.42 -15.61
CA TYR A 521 -23.25 -5.54 -14.92
C TYR A 521 -23.33 -5.41 -13.39
N ARG A 522 -24.53 -5.46 -12.78
CA ARG A 522 -24.67 -5.41 -11.33
C ARG A 522 -24.23 -6.74 -10.76
N ARG A 523 -23.34 -6.69 -9.77
CA ARG A 523 -22.75 -7.85 -9.11
C ARG A 523 -23.48 -8.15 -7.81
N PHE A 524 -23.82 -9.42 -7.59
CA PHE A 524 -24.52 -9.88 -6.40
C PHE A 524 -23.64 -10.85 -5.61
N TYR A 525 -23.63 -10.69 -4.28
CA TYR A 525 -22.76 -11.43 -3.38
C TYR A 525 -23.54 -12.09 -2.25
N SER A 526 -23.07 -13.26 -1.82
CA SER A 526 -23.58 -14.00 -0.67
C SER A 526 -22.45 -14.38 0.28
N LYS A 527 -22.77 -14.72 1.54
CA LYS A 527 -21.81 -15.14 2.57
C LYS A 527 -22.01 -16.62 2.90
N LYS A 528 -20.98 -17.44 2.76
CA LYS A 528 -21.04 -18.88 3.09
C LYS A 528 -21.40 -19.09 4.57
N GLY A 529 -22.35 -19.97 4.85
CA GLY A 529 -22.81 -20.29 6.21
C GLY A 529 -23.87 -19.32 6.77
N TYR A 530 -24.37 -18.38 5.97
CA TYR A 530 -25.51 -17.53 6.27
C TYR A 530 -26.66 -17.83 5.29
N GLU A 531 -27.22 -19.05 5.36
CA GLU A 531 -28.45 -19.40 4.65
C GLU A 531 -29.65 -18.79 5.39
N ASN A 532 -29.88 -17.48 5.22
CA ASN A 532 -31.17 -16.78 5.38
C ASN A 532 -31.11 -15.25 5.22
N GLY A 533 -30.00 -14.68 4.72
CA GLY A 533 -29.93 -13.25 4.46
C GLY A 533 -29.17 -12.98 3.18
N ALA A 534 -29.85 -13.00 2.04
CA ALA A 534 -29.35 -12.25 0.89
C ALA A 534 -29.14 -10.81 1.38
N ILE A 535 -27.90 -10.31 1.30
CA ILE A 535 -27.67 -8.87 1.41
C ILE A 535 -28.20 -8.31 0.10
N ALA A 536 -29.51 -8.13 0.03
CA ALA A 536 -30.14 -7.36 -1.01
C ALA A 536 -29.61 -5.94 -0.85
N ASN A 537 -28.74 -5.51 -1.77
CA ASN A 537 -28.36 -4.11 -1.86
C ASN A 537 -29.64 -3.30 -2.06
N GLY A 538 -29.82 -2.28 -1.24
CA GLY A 538 -30.94 -1.35 -1.35
C GLY A 538 -30.88 -0.60 -2.68
N HIS A 539 -31.59 -1.12 -3.67
CA HIS A 539 -32.59 -0.45 -4.50
C HIS A 539 -33.06 -1.37 -5.61
#